data_AF-A0A177AGT3-F1
#
_entry.id   AF-A0A177AGT3-F1
#
_cell.length_a   1.000
_cell.length_b   1.000
_cell.length_c   1.000
_cell.angle_alpha   90.00
_cell.angle_beta   90.00
_cell.angle_gamma   90.00
#
_symmetry.space_group_name_H-M   'P 1'
#
loop_
_entity.id
_entity.type
_entity.pdbx_description
1 polymer ?
#
loop_
_entity_poly.entity_id
_entity_poly.type
_entity_poly.pdbx_seq_one_letter_code
_entity_poly.pdbx_strand_id
1 'polypeptide(L)'
;MWINTHSTLSILFFDLAQAKYIVPGGRWHDTDGNLINAHAGGVTVDREGKFWWFALQLIPNCPFISPKTIIQRPKVIYSKELDKYEMWWHADNSAYGPILQGLATSDTISGPYTFVDVTAPLGNWSQDFGIFIDYKDGHSYSLYSNGDRKEGRDVYIRLINETGTGLDEVVHRFDKFDLEAPTIIQTDNSYYALMSHKTSYRPNNVVAFHIKWLS
;
A
#
# COMPACT_ATOMS: atom_id res chain seq x y z
N MET A 1 8.21 71.89 -15.83
CA MET A 1 7.86 70.65 -16.55
C MET A 1 8.38 69.49 -15.71
N TRP A 2 7.52 68.94 -14.84
CA TRP A 2 7.82 67.78 -14.02
C TRP A 2 7.19 66.56 -14.71
N ILE A 3 7.99 65.55 -15.03
CA ILE A 3 7.50 64.27 -15.52
C ILE A 3 7.33 63.38 -14.28
N ASN A 4 6.09 63.15 -13.87
CA ASN A 4 5.75 62.11 -12.91
C ASN A 4 5.64 60.78 -13.67
N THR A 5 6.62 59.90 -13.51
CA THR A 5 6.47 58.48 -13.86
C THR A 5 5.92 57.76 -12.65
N HIS A 6 4.63 57.42 -12.66
CA HIS A 6 4.08 56.41 -11.74
C HIS A 6 4.17 55.06 -12.42
N SER A 7 5.10 54.22 -11.98
CA SER A 7 5.12 52.80 -12.32
C SER A 7 4.04 52.10 -11.49
N THR A 8 2.96 51.67 -12.13
CA THR A 8 2.00 50.75 -11.55
C THR A 8 2.61 49.35 -11.49
N LEU A 9 3.00 48.92 -10.29
CA LEU A 9 3.37 47.53 -10.00
C LEU A 9 2.09 46.69 -10.04
N SER A 10 1.91 45.90 -11.11
CA SER A 10 0.81 44.93 -11.18
C SER A 10 1.20 43.69 -10.38
N ILE A 11 0.61 43.52 -9.20
CA ILE A 11 0.73 42.28 -8.42
C ILE A 11 -0.23 41.27 -9.05
N LEU A 12 0.31 40.30 -9.78
CA LEU A 12 -0.44 39.14 -10.25
C LEU A 12 -0.67 38.21 -9.06
N PHE A 13 -1.91 38.16 -8.56
CA PHE A 13 -2.35 37.09 -7.68
C PHE A 13 -2.57 35.83 -8.54
N PHE A 14 -1.67 34.86 -8.42
CA PHE A 14 -1.93 33.52 -8.91
C PHE A 14 -2.86 32.83 -7.90
N ASP A 15 -4.14 32.74 -8.21
CA ASP A 15 -5.04 31.82 -7.51
C ASP A 15 -4.59 30.38 -7.85
N LEU A 16 -3.97 29.71 -6.88
CA LEU A 16 -3.74 28.27 -6.95
C LEU A 16 -5.11 27.59 -6.86
N ALA A 17 -5.59 27.06 -7.98
CA ALA A 17 -6.83 26.29 -8.00
C ALA A 17 -6.67 25.04 -7.15
N GLN A 18 -7.26 25.03 -5.96
CA GLN A 18 -7.31 23.86 -5.09
C GLN A 18 -8.45 22.94 -5.54
N ALA A 19 -8.16 21.67 -5.80
CA ALA A 19 -9.18 20.67 -6.07
C ALA A 19 -10.10 20.52 -4.83
N LYS A 20 -11.37 20.89 -4.97
CA LYS A 20 -12.38 20.83 -3.89
C LYS A 20 -13.10 19.48 -3.82
N TYR A 21 -13.02 18.68 -4.88
CA TYR A 21 -13.77 17.43 -5.02
C TYR A 21 -12.85 16.29 -5.48
N ILE A 22 -13.14 15.10 -4.97
CA ILE A 22 -12.61 13.84 -5.49
C ILE A 22 -13.48 13.43 -6.68
N VAL A 23 -12.88 13.28 -7.86
CA VAL A 23 -13.58 12.86 -9.09
C VAL A 23 -13.03 11.49 -9.52
N PRO A 24 -13.69 10.37 -9.15
CA PRO A 24 -13.25 9.03 -9.53
C PRO A 24 -13.16 8.87 -11.06
N GLY A 25 -12.08 8.26 -11.55
CA GLY A 25 -11.82 8.09 -12.99
C GLY A 25 -11.29 9.34 -13.71
N GLY A 26 -11.27 10.50 -13.05
CA GLY A 26 -10.61 11.70 -13.57
C GLY A 26 -9.09 11.63 -13.51
N ARG A 27 -8.40 12.48 -14.28
CA ARG A 27 -6.94 12.67 -14.16
C ARG A 27 -6.64 13.52 -12.94
N TRP A 28 -5.90 12.98 -12.00
CA TRP A 28 -5.50 13.70 -10.79
C TRP A 28 -4.09 14.22 -10.94
N HIS A 29 -3.88 15.48 -10.56
CA HIS A 29 -2.59 16.14 -10.61
C HIS A 29 -2.17 16.56 -9.19
N ASP A 30 -0.86 16.58 -8.94
CA ASP A 30 -0.29 17.12 -7.72
C ASP A 30 -0.31 18.66 -7.71
N THR A 31 0.24 19.27 -6.66
CA THR A 31 0.27 20.74 -6.49
C THR A 31 1.16 21.45 -7.50
N ASP A 32 2.07 20.73 -8.15
CA ASP A 32 2.96 21.24 -9.19
C ASP A 32 2.38 21.02 -10.60
N GLY A 33 1.20 20.40 -10.69
CA GLY A 33 0.49 20.13 -11.94
C GLY A 33 0.95 18.86 -12.65
N ASN A 34 1.78 18.00 -12.03
CA ASN A 34 2.15 16.71 -12.61
C ASN A 34 1.05 15.68 -12.38
N LEU A 35 0.92 14.72 -13.29
CA LEU A 35 0.01 13.58 -13.08
C LEU A 35 0.46 12.74 -11.88
N ILE A 36 -0.48 12.45 -10.98
CA ILE A 36 -0.23 11.54 -9.86
C ILE A 36 -0.07 10.12 -10.40
N ASN A 37 1.06 9.50 -10.08
CA ASN A 37 1.38 8.11 -10.43
C ASN A 37 1.65 7.29 -9.15
N ALA A 38 0.57 6.88 -8.48
CA ALA A 38 0.61 6.09 -7.24
C ALA A 38 -0.34 4.87 -7.32
N HIS A 39 -0.27 4.16 -8.45
CA HIS A 39 -1.14 3.01 -8.71
C HIS A 39 -0.98 1.91 -7.66
N ALA A 40 -2.12 1.37 -7.21
CA ALA A 40 -2.22 0.29 -6.21
C ALA A 40 -1.50 0.56 -4.87
N GLY A 41 -1.10 1.81 -4.64
CA GLY A 41 -0.50 2.30 -3.41
C GLY A 41 -1.41 2.19 -2.21
N GLY A 42 -0.82 2.28 -1.02
CA GLY A 42 -1.54 2.51 0.23
C GLY A 42 -1.65 4.00 0.54
N VAL A 43 -2.74 4.39 1.19
CA VAL A 43 -2.80 5.64 1.94
C VAL A 43 -2.58 5.32 3.41
N THR A 44 -1.67 6.02 4.06
CA THR A 44 -1.45 5.94 5.51
C THR A 44 -1.41 7.34 6.11
N VAL A 45 -1.45 7.43 7.43
CA VAL A 45 -1.49 8.68 8.18
C VAL A 45 -0.26 8.72 9.09
N ASP A 46 0.46 9.83 9.10
CA ASP A 46 1.57 10.00 10.03
C ASP A 46 1.09 10.35 11.45
N ARG A 47 2.04 10.45 12.37
CA ARG A 47 1.76 10.78 13.78
C ARG A 47 1.14 12.18 13.98
N GLU A 48 1.22 13.06 12.98
CA GLU A 48 0.66 14.42 13.00
C GLU A 48 -0.73 14.49 12.35
N GLY A 49 -1.24 13.37 11.81
CA GLY A 49 -2.55 13.31 11.15
C GLY A 49 -2.52 13.67 9.67
N LYS A 50 -1.34 13.82 9.06
CA LYS A 50 -1.22 14.08 7.62
C LYS A 50 -1.36 12.78 6.85
N PHE A 51 -2.13 12.82 5.76
CA PHE A 51 -2.28 11.68 4.84
C PHE A 51 -1.11 11.62 3.86
N TRP A 52 -0.67 10.39 3.60
CA TRP A 52 0.41 10.08 2.68
C TRP A 52 -0.02 8.96 1.73
N TRP A 53 0.13 9.18 0.42
CA TRP A 53 -0.19 8.20 -0.60
C TRP A 53 1.09 7.71 -1.27
N PHE A 54 1.37 6.41 -1.15
CA PHE A 54 2.65 5.83 -1.54
C PHE A 54 2.61 5.18 -2.92
N ALA A 55 3.63 5.50 -3.71
CA ALA A 55 4.09 4.71 -4.84
C ALA A 55 5.52 4.24 -4.54
N LEU A 56 5.94 3.13 -5.11
CA LEU A 56 7.30 2.62 -4.89
C LEU A 56 8.19 3.05 -6.06
N GLN A 57 9.23 3.80 -5.76
CA GLN A 57 10.20 4.28 -6.75
C GLN A 57 11.26 3.19 -7.00
N LEU A 58 11.55 2.93 -8.28
CA LEU A 58 12.58 1.97 -8.68
C LEU A 58 13.98 2.51 -8.35
N ILE A 59 14.83 1.67 -7.77
CA ILE A 59 16.23 1.97 -7.47
C ILE A 59 17.12 1.19 -8.45
N PRO A 60 17.93 1.86 -9.28
CA PRO A 60 18.85 1.18 -10.19
C PRO A 60 19.76 0.19 -9.45
N ASN A 61 19.90 -1.02 -10.00
CA ASN A 61 20.75 -2.10 -9.48
C ASN A 61 20.36 -2.68 -8.09
N CYS A 62 19.23 -2.29 -7.50
CA CYS A 62 18.70 -3.00 -6.31
C CYS A 62 18.13 -4.37 -6.72
N PRO A 63 18.51 -5.50 -6.07
CA PRO A 63 18.08 -6.83 -6.49
C PRO A 63 16.56 -7.04 -6.55
N PHE A 64 15.80 -6.34 -5.69
CA PHE A 64 14.35 -6.55 -5.53
C PHE A 64 13.49 -5.29 -5.77
N ILE A 65 14.14 -4.12 -5.95
CA ILE A 65 13.50 -2.84 -6.21
C ILE A 65 14.17 -2.18 -7.42
N SER A 66 14.22 -2.86 -8.58
CA SER A 66 14.85 -2.31 -9.79
C SER A 66 13.91 -2.39 -10.98
N PRO A 67 14.21 -1.69 -12.09
CA PRO A 67 13.40 -1.77 -13.30
C PRO A 67 13.25 -3.19 -13.90
N LYS A 68 14.01 -4.17 -13.40
CA LYS A 68 13.93 -5.57 -13.82
C LYS A 68 13.06 -6.43 -12.90
N THR A 69 12.61 -5.88 -11.77
CA THR A 69 11.76 -6.57 -10.79
C THR A 69 10.33 -6.11 -10.94
N ILE A 70 9.40 -6.93 -10.45
CA ILE A 70 8.00 -6.57 -10.31
C ILE A 70 7.80 -6.18 -8.86
N ILE A 71 7.34 -4.95 -8.67
CA ILE A 71 7.01 -4.36 -7.37
C ILE A 71 5.54 -3.93 -7.43
N GLN A 72 4.70 -4.55 -6.60
CA GLN A 72 3.26 -4.30 -6.66
C GLN A 72 2.70 -4.03 -5.28
N ARG A 73 1.69 -3.16 -5.27
CA ARG A 73 0.83 -2.89 -4.10
C ARG A 73 1.59 -2.48 -2.83
N PRO A 74 2.50 -1.49 -2.88
CA PRO A 74 3.21 -1.05 -1.68
C PRO A 74 2.25 -0.58 -0.58
N LYS A 75 2.56 -0.91 0.66
CA LYS A 75 1.86 -0.47 1.88
C LYS A 75 2.89 0.00 2.88
N VAL A 76 2.59 1.10 3.58
CA VAL A 76 3.47 1.66 4.61
C VAL A 76 2.73 1.63 5.94
N ILE A 77 3.39 1.09 6.97
CA ILE A 77 2.91 1.09 8.35
C ILE A 77 3.97 1.65 9.28
N TYR A 78 3.56 2.08 10.46
CA TYR A 78 4.46 2.45 11.53
C TYR A 78 4.61 1.29 12.51
N SER A 79 5.83 0.76 12.64
CA SER A 79 6.18 -0.18 13.69
C SER A 79 6.51 0.56 14.97
N LYS A 80 5.72 0.37 16.02
CA LYS A 80 5.99 0.99 17.34
C LYS A 80 7.20 0.34 18.00
N GLU A 81 7.35 -0.95 17.78
CA GLU A 81 8.34 -1.83 18.36
C GLU A 81 9.74 -1.53 17.81
N LEU A 82 9.86 -1.30 16.50
CA LEU A 82 11.10 -0.89 15.86
C LEU A 82 11.32 0.63 15.88
N ASP A 83 10.30 1.40 16.28
CA ASP A 83 10.21 2.85 16.15
C ASP A 83 10.58 3.34 14.74
N LYS A 84 10.05 2.65 13.72
CA LYS A 84 10.37 2.84 12.30
C LYS A 84 9.12 2.70 11.43
N TYR A 85 9.16 3.31 10.24
CA TYR A 85 8.22 3.02 9.18
C TYR A 85 8.67 1.80 8.40
N GLU A 86 7.74 0.89 8.12
CA GLU A 86 7.95 -0.29 7.30
C GLU A 86 7.16 -0.17 6.00
N MET A 87 7.85 -0.38 4.88
CA MET A 87 7.22 -0.53 3.58
C MET A 87 7.23 -2.00 3.17
N TRP A 88 6.05 -2.50 2.87
CA TRP A 88 5.81 -3.87 2.44
C TRP A 88 5.21 -3.90 1.03
N TRP A 89 5.58 -4.88 0.22
CA TRP A 89 5.07 -5.02 -1.15
C TRP A 89 5.12 -6.47 -1.64
N HIS A 90 4.40 -6.74 -2.72
CA HIS A 90 4.58 -7.96 -3.53
C HIS A 90 5.88 -7.85 -4.33
N ALA A 91 6.88 -8.63 -3.95
CA ALA A 91 8.17 -8.72 -4.59
C ALA A 91 8.21 -9.91 -5.56
N ASP A 92 8.47 -9.61 -6.84
CA ASP A 92 8.50 -10.62 -7.89
C ASP A 92 9.48 -10.24 -9.02
N ASN A 93 9.52 -11.05 -10.07
CA ASN A 93 10.23 -10.76 -11.30
C ASN A 93 9.34 -10.98 -12.53
N SER A 94 9.85 -10.66 -13.72
CA SER A 94 9.08 -10.76 -14.97
C SER A 94 8.58 -12.18 -15.30
N ALA A 95 9.13 -13.22 -14.65
CA ALA A 95 8.70 -14.60 -14.83
C ALA A 95 7.63 -15.02 -13.81
N TYR A 96 7.25 -14.16 -12.86
CA TYR A 96 6.30 -14.46 -11.77
C TYR A 96 6.68 -15.75 -11.01
N GLY A 97 7.96 -15.87 -10.68
CA GLY A 97 8.54 -17.06 -10.06
C GLY A 97 8.63 -16.99 -8.53
N PRO A 98 9.25 -15.93 -7.97
CA PRO A 98 9.40 -15.77 -6.53
C PRO A 98 8.07 -15.67 -5.76
N ILE A 99 7.18 -14.75 -6.15
CA ILE A 99 5.89 -14.48 -5.48
C ILE A 99 6.06 -14.32 -3.94
N LEU A 100 6.77 -13.27 -3.52
CA LEU A 100 7.22 -13.05 -2.13
C LEU A 100 6.77 -11.69 -1.56
N GLN A 101 7.00 -11.49 -0.26
CA GLN A 101 6.82 -10.19 0.41
C GLN A 101 8.17 -9.50 0.55
N GLY A 102 8.30 -8.28 0.03
CA GLY A 102 9.45 -7.43 0.29
C GLY A 102 9.25 -6.55 1.53
N LEU A 103 10.34 -6.26 2.23
CA LEU A 103 10.40 -5.37 3.38
C LEU A 103 11.51 -4.33 3.22
N ALA A 104 11.20 -3.07 3.52
CA ALA A 104 12.14 -1.98 3.64
C ALA A 104 11.74 -1.08 4.81
N THR A 105 12.69 -0.41 5.46
CA THR A 105 12.42 0.43 6.64
C THR A 105 12.95 1.85 6.50
N SER A 106 12.35 2.80 7.20
CA SER A 106 12.82 4.18 7.29
C SER A 106 12.52 4.79 8.66
N ASP A 107 13.33 5.77 9.07
CA ASP A 107 13.04 6.58 10.26
C ASP A 107 11.97 7.65 9.99
N THR A 108 11.66 7.94 8.71
CA THR A 108 10.61 8.90 8.34
C THR A 108 9.63 8.29 7.35
N ILE A 109 8.37 8.73 7.40
CA ILE A 109 7.31 8.17 6.56
C ILE A 109 7.57 8.37 5.06
N SER A 110 8.23 9.48 4.70
CA SER A 110 8.62 9.83 3.34
C SER A 110 9.84 9.08 2.83
N GLY A 111 10.54 8.32 3.68
CA GLY A 111 11.81 7.71 3.34
C GLY A 111 13.02 8.66 3.51
N PRO A 112 14.18 8.31 2.95
CA PRO A 112 14.41 7.14 2.10
C PRO A 112 14.22 5.82 2.86
N TYR A 113 13.68 4.82 2.17
CA TYR A 113 13.54 3.47 2.70
C TYR A 113 14.78 2.64 2.37
N THR A 114 15.25 1.87 3.34
CA THR A 114 16.37 0.93 3.22
C THR A 114 15.82 -0.48 3.11
N PHE A 115 16.19 -1.18 2.04
CA PHE A 115 15.83 -2.58 1.84
C PHE A 115 16.31 -3.45 3.01
N VAL A 116 15.43 -4.34 3.49
CA VAL A 116 15.73 -5.28 4.57
C VAL A 116 15.82 -6.69 4.00
N ASP A 117 14.71 -7.23 3.49
CA ASP A 117 14.65 -8.61 3.01
C ASP A 117 13.47 -8.85 2.04
N VAL A 118 13.45 -10.03 1.43
CA VAL A 118 12.30 -10.59 0.71
C VAL A 118 12.03 -12.00 1.22
N THR A 119 10.81 -12.26 1.71
CA THR A 119 10.48 -13.53 2.40
C THR A 119 9.18 -14.17 1.89
N ALA A 120 9.13 -15.50 2.02
CA ALA A 120 7.91 -16.28 1.87
C ALA A 120 7.21 -16.36 3.24
N PRO A 121 6.07 -15.70 3.47
CA PRO A 121 5.43 -15.66 4.78
C PRO A 121 5.00 -17.07 5.21
N LEU A 122 5.63 -17.61 6.24
CA LEU A 122 5.40 -18.97 6.75
C LEU A 122 5.52 -20.05 5.65
N GLY A 123 6.39 -19.82 4.66
CA GLY A 123 6.59 -20.72 3.52
C GLY A 123 5.51 -20.67 2.45
N ASN A 124 4.49 -19.81 2.58
CA ASN A 124 3.47 -19.60 1.56
C ASN A 124 3.96 -18.66 0.45
N TRP A 125 3.30 -18.70 -0.71
CA TRP A 125 3.45 -17.67 -1.74
C TRP A 125 2.66 -16.42 -1.33
N SER A 126 3.12 -15.26 -1.78
CA SER A 126 2.48 -13.96 -1.55
C SER A 126 2.51 -13.10 -2.81
N GLN A 127 1.36 -13.06 -3.50
CA GLN A 127 1.17 -12.30 -4.73
C GLN A 127 0.48 -10.98 -4.40
N ASP A 128 -0.80 -10.82 -4.77
CA ASP A 128 -1.55 -9.61 -4.43
C ASP A 128 -1.54 -9.35 -2.91
N PHE A 129 -1.09 -8.15 -2.53
CA PHE A 129 -0.73 -7.79 -1.17
C PHE A 129 -1.52 -6.59 -0.64
N GLY A 130 -1.81 -6.62 0.66
CA GLY A 130 -2.41 -5.54 1.44
C GLY A 130 -1.92 -5.59 2.89
N ILE A 131 -2.20 -4.51 3.63
CA ILE A 131 -2.01 -4.47 5.09
C ILE A 131 -3.28 -3.92 5.72
N PHE A 132 -3.61 -4.44 6.90
CA PHE A 132 -4.65 -3.95 7.78
C PHE A 132 -4.05 -3.69 9.16
N ILE A 133 -4.36 -2.55 9.77
CA ILE A 133 -4.03 -2.26 11.16
C ILE A 133 -5.35 -2.20 11.91
N ASP A 134 -5.49 -3.05 12.94
CA ASP A 134 -6.66 -3.03 13.79
C ASP A 134 -6.52 -1.88 14.81
N TYR A 135 -7.40 -0.88 14.74
CA TYR A 135 -7.33 0.27 15.64
C TYR A 135 -7.78 -0.05 17.09
N LYS A 136 -8.37 -1.22 17.33
CA LYS A 136 -8.88 -1.63 18.66
C LYS A 136 -7.78 -2.20 19.54
N ASP A 137 -6.82 -2.93 18.96
CA ASP A 137 -5.70 -3.53 19.69
C ASP A 137 -4.31 -3.02 19.22
N GLY A 138 -4.25 -2.42 18.03
CA GLY A 138 -3.03 -1.89 17.43
C GLY A 138 -2.22 -2.91 16.63
N HIS A 139 -2.70 -4.13 16.42
CA HIS A 139 -1.99 -5.15 15.66
C HIS A 139 -2.00 -4.87 14.15
N SER A 140 -0.87 -5.16 13.52
CA SER A 140 -0.70 -5.09 12.07
C SER A 140 -0.87 -6.48 11.44
N TYR A 141 -1.58 -6.56 10.32
CA TYR A 141 -1.85 -7.80 9.58
C TYR A 141 -1.48 -7.66 8.11
N SER A 142 -0.70 -8.61 7.60
CA SER A 142 -0.47 -8.78 6.17
C SER A 142 -1.63 -9.56 5.55
N LEU A 143 -2.12 -9.06 4.42
CA LEU A 143 -3.18 -9.67 3.63
C LEU A 143 -2.58 -10.10 2.30
N TYR A 144 -2.69 -11.38 1.93
CA TYR A 144 -2.09 -11.81 0.67
C TYR A 144 -2.77 -12.99 0.01
N SER A 145 -2.85 -12.94 -1.32
CA SER A 145 -3.24 -14.10 -2.15
C SER A 145 -2.05 -15.03 -2.39
N ASN A 146 -2.29 -16.33 -2.40
CA ASN A 146 -1.26 -17.37 -2.46
C ASN A 146 -0.96 -17.84 -3.89
N GLY A 147 -0.89 -16.90 -4.83
CA GLY A 147 -0.55 -17.17 -6.23
C GLY A 147 -1.70 -17.72 -7.08
N ASP A 148 -1.44 -17.94 -8.37
CA ASP A 148 -2.45 -18.31 -9.37
C ASP A 148 -2.62 -19.82 -9.59
N ARG A 149 -1.77 -20.62 -8.94
CA ARG A 149 -1.82 -22.08 -9.05
C ARG A 149 -3.09 -22.59 -8.38
N LYS A 150 -3.65 -23.70 -8.90
CA LYS A 150 -4.89 -24.29 -8.35
C LYS A 150 -4.75 -24.64 -6.87
N GLU A 151 -3.56 -25.04 -6.45
CA GLU A 151 -3.21 -25.37 -5.08
C GLU A 151 -3.09 -24.13 -4.19
N GLY A 152 -2.89 -22.93 -4.76
CA GLY A 152 -2.62 -21.67 -4.05
C GLY A 152 -3.78 -20.67 -4.06
N ARG A 153 -5.01 -21.09 -4.37
CA ARG A 153 -6.20 -20.21 -4.48
C ARG A 153 -6.75 -19.64 -3.16
N ASP A 154 -5.88 -19.48 -2.19
CA ASP A 154 -6.20 -19.01 -0.85
C ASP A 154 -5.83 -17.54 -0.69
N VAL A 155 -6.54 -16.86 0.20
CA VAL A 155 -6.13 -15.56 0.72
C VAL A 155 -5.91 -15.68 2.21
N TYR A 156 -4.78 -15.16 2.69
CA TYR A 156 -4.36 -15.22 4.08
C TYR A 156 -4.47 -13.87 4.75
N ILE A 157 -4.88 -13.88 6.02
CA ILE A 157 -4.66 -12.82 6.99
C ILE A 157 -3.61 -13.34 7.96
N ARG A 158 -2.43 -12.72 8.00
CA ARG A 158 -1.33 -13.08 8.90
C ARG A 158 -0.99 -11.91 9.81
N LEU A 159 -0.86 -12.18 11.10
CA LEU A 159 -0.30 -11.23 12.06
C LEU A 159 1.16 -10.91 11.69
N ILE A 160 1.51 -9.62 11.58
CA ILE A 160 2.88 -9.17 11.34
C ILE A 160 3.59 -9.11 12.67
N ASN A 161 4.58 -9.98 12.87
CA ASN A 161 5.48 -9.91 14.01
C ASN A 161 6.68 -9.00 13.72
N GLU A 162 6.57 -7.75 14.11
CA GLU A 162 7.57 -6.72 13.82
C GLU A 162 8.88 -6.88 14.62
N THR A 163 8.91 -7.74 15.65
CA THR A 163 10.09 -7.94 16.52
C THR A 163 10.87 -9.22 16.25
N GLY A 164 10.31 -10.16 15.47
CA GLY A 164 10.84 -11.52 15.36
C GLY A 164 10.82 -12.34 16.67
N THR A 165 10.20 -11.81 17.73
CA THR A 165 10.11 -12.47 19.05
C THR A 165 8.71 -13.02 19.36
N GLY A 166 7.68 -12.53 18.67
CA GLY A 166 6.33 -13.13 18.65
C GLY A 166 6.21 -14.34 17.72
N LEU A 167 5.03 -14.96 17.69
CA LEU A 167 4.69 -15.97 16.68
C LEU A 167 4.12 -15.25 15.45
N ASP A 168 4.74 -15.47 14.30
CA ASP A 168 4.07 -15.23 13.03
C ASP A 168 2.98 -16.30 12.86
N GLU A 169 1.73 -15.86 12.71
CA GLU A 169 0.62 -16.79 12.52
C GLU A 169 -0.39 -16.31 11.49
N VAL A 170 -0.99 -17.28 10.80
CA VAL A 170 -2.18 -17.06 9.99
C VAL A 170 -3.39 -17.04 10.93
N VAL A 171 -4.00 -15.87 11.12
CA VAL A 171 -5.20 -15.72 11.95
C VAL A 171 -6.48 -16.09 11.18
N HIS A 172 -6.44 -15.96 9.85
CA HIS A 172 -7.54 -16.39 9.00
C HIS A 172 -7.08 -16.79 7.60
N ARG A 173 -7.83 -17.71 6.99
CA ARG A 173 -7.63 -18.17 5.62
C ARG A 173 -8.97 -18.25 4.90
N PHE A 174 -9.06 -17.58 3.75
CA PHE A 174 -10.16 -17.75 2.81
C PHE A 174 -9.79 -18.86 1.83
N ASP A 175 -10.36 -20.05 2.05
CA ASP A 175 -9.98 -21.25 1.32
C ASP A 175 -10.57 -21.31 -0.10
N LYS A 176 -9.69 -21.38 -1.10
CA LYS A 176 -10.00 -21.76 -2.49
C LYS A 176 -11.08 -20.94 -3.20
N PHE A 177 -11.27 -19.68 -2.81
CA PHE A 177 -12.21 -18.77 -3.49
C PHE A 177 -11.65 -18.16 -4.79
N ASP A 178 -10.35 -18.33 -5.08
CA ASP A 178 -9.69 -17.76 -6.28
C ASP A 178 -9.82 -16.23 -6.34
N LEU A 179 -9.48 -15.60 -5.20
CA LEU A 179 -9.57 -14.16 -4.96
C LEU A 179 -8.20 -13.49 -4.90
N GLU A 180 -8.17 -12.19 -5.11
CA GLU A 180 -6.99 -11.32 -5.10
C GLU A 180 -7.32 -9.92 -4.57
N ALA A 181 -6.33 -9.02 -4.59
CA ALA A 181 -6.42 -7.62 -4.15
C ALA A 181 -7.06 -7.41 -2.75
N PRO A 182 -6.60 -8.10 -1.70
CA PRO A 182 -7.29 -8.06 -0.41
C PRO A 182 -7.15 -6.71 0.30
N THR A 183 -8.24 -6.25 0.91
CA THR A 183 -8.27 -5.12 1.84
C THR A 183 -9.33 -5.37 2.92
N ILE A 184 -9.16 -4.75 4.09
CA ILE A 184 -10.12 -4.84 5.19
C ILE A 184 -10.54 -3.44 5.59
N ILE A 185 -11.86 -3.24 5.74
CA ILE A 185 -12.45 -2.07 6.37
C ILE A 185 -12.94 -2.48 7.75
N GLN A 186 -12.54 -1.72 8.77
CA GLN A 186 -12.99 -1.92 10.14
C GLN A 186 -14.06 -0.90 10.51
N THR A 187 -15.04 -1.36 11.28
CA THR A 187 -16.04 -0.54 11.97
C THR A 187 -16.00 -0.84 13.45
N ASP A 188 -16.74 -0.04 14.24
CA ASP A 188 -16.83 -0.21 15.69
C ASP A 188 -17.19 -1.65 16.10
N ASN A 189 -18.03 -2.31 15.29
CA ASN A 189 -18.60 -3.61 15.64
C ASN A 189 -18.16 -4.76 14.72
N SER A 190 -17.46 -4.50 13.61
CA SER A 190 -17.23 -5.51 12.58
C SER A 190 -16.05 -5.19 11.66
N TYR A 191 -15.69 -6.16 10.85
CA TYR A 191 -14.72 -6.04 9.78
C TYR A 191 -15.35 -6.50 8.47
N TYR A 192 -14.94 -5.89 7.37
CA TYR A 192 -15.35 -6.25 6.02
C TYR A 192 -14.11 -6.50 5.18
N ALA A 193 -13.85 -7.77 4.86
CA ALA A 193 -12.79 -8.12 3.93
C ALA A 193 -13.32 -8.02 2.49
N LEU A 194 -12.68 -7.19 1.69
CA LEU A 194 -13.03 -6.93 0.29
C LEU A 194 -11.92 -7.49 -0.62
N MET A 195 -12.33 -8.23 -1.64
CA MET A 195 -11.41 -8.88 -2.59
C MET A 195 -12.03 -8.94 -3.99
N SER A 196 -11.20 -8.93 -5.03
CA SER A 196 -11.64 -9.16 -6.41
C SER A 196 -11.42 -10.60 -6.84
N HIS A 197 -12.13 -11.04 -7.87
CA HIS A 197 -11.79 -12.29 -8.56
C HIS A 197 -10.55 -12.12 -9.43
N LYS A 198 -9.85 -13.23 -9.68
CA LYS A 198 -8.71 -13.28 -10.59
C LYS A 198 -9.13 -13.21 -12.05
N THR A 199 -9.25 -12.00 -12.58
CA THR A 199 -9.58 -11.74 -14.00
C THR A 199 -8.51 -10.93 -14.71
N SER A 200 -7.27 -10.97 -14.20
CA SER A 200 -6.17 -10.12 -14.66
C SER A 200 -6.58 -8.64 -14.62
N TYR A 201 -6.21 -7.84 -15.61
CA TYR A 201 -6.55 -6.42 -15.66
C TYR A 201 -8.02 -6.11 -15.97
N ARG A 202 -8.87 -7.12 -16.23
CA ARG A 202 -10.29 -6.87 -16.45
C ARG A 202 -10.97 -6.63 -15.10
N PRO A 203 -11.77 -5.56 -14.95
CA PRO A 203 -12.54 -5.34 -13.73
C PRO A 203 -13.59 -6.43 -13.55
N ASN A 204 -13.93 -6.72 -12.29
CA ASN A 204 -14.97 -7.65 -11.89
C ASN A 204 -15.72 -7.14 -10.65
N ASN A 205 -16.78 -7.85 -10.27
CA ASN A 205 -17.53 -7.53 -9.07
C ASN A 205 -16.73 -7.97 -7.83
N VAL A 206 -16.41 -7.01 -6.97
CA VAL A 206 -15.76 -7.24 -5.68
C VAL A 206 -16.69 -8.05 -4.76
N VAL A 207 -16.10 -9.00 -4.04
CA VAL A 207 -16.78 -9.78 -3.00
C VAL A 207 -16.47 -9.17 -1.64
N ALA A 208 -17.47 -9.16 -0.75
CA ALA A 208 -17.34 -8.71 0.62
C ALA A 208 -17.65 -9.85 1.60
N PHE A 209 -16.76 -10.08 2.56
CA PHE A 209 -16.97 -10.99 3.68
C PHE A 209 -17.15 -10.17 4.95
N HIS A 210 -18.23 -10.42 5.68
CA HIS A 210 -18.46 -9.85 6.99
C HIS A 210 -17.81 -10.74 8.06
N ILE A 211 -16.98 -10.12 8.90
CA ILE A 211 -16.22 -10.79 9.96
C ILE A 211 -16.56 -10.09 11.27
N LYS A 212 -16.91 -10.86 12.29
CA LYS A 212 -17.24 -10.32 13.61
C LYS A 212 -15.99 -10.06 14.46
N TRP A 213 -15.01 -10.96 14.38
CA TRP A 213 -13.76 -10.93 15.14
C TRP A 213 -12.62 -11.41 14.25
N LEU A 214 -11.48 -10.72 14.25
CA LEU A 214 -10.28 -11.12 13.50
C LEU A 214 -9.41 -12.14 14.27
N SER A 215 -9.54 -12.15 15.60
CA SER A 215 -8.92 -13.05 16.57
C SER A 215 -9.80 -13.14 17.82
#